data_AF-A0A812IFD9-F1
#
_entry.id   AF-A0A812IFD9-F1
#
_cell.length_a   1.000
_cell.length_b   1.000
_cell.length_c   1.000
_cell.angle_alpha   90.00
_cell.angle_beta   90.00
_cell.angle_gamma   90.00
#
_symmetry.space_group_name_H-M   'P 1'
#
loop_
_entity.id
_entity.type
_entity.pdbx_description
1 polymer ?
#
loop_
_entity_poly.entity_id
_entity_poly.type
_entity_poly.pdbx_seq_one_letter_code
_entity_poly.pdbx_strand_id
1 'polypeptide(L)'
;MVPMEELPELPESLKDGCPPSVLDEITQFPFIDLPDAYLDLVKDVRKKPCTACRKFPAEPALCLLCGEIVCLGSRACRGQNEREGQCTEHARRCASGQGLFLLPYLAQILAVSAPDCCLWDCPYVDRNGELNPHLKRPCMMHFRLDQQRLASLRQTFTRSSIRREIFLYNEKTGQYIPQAL
;
A
#
# COMPACT_ATOMS: atom_id res chain seq x y z
N MET A 1 39.74 -29.88 55.22
CA MET A 1 39.25 -28.80 56.08
C MET A 1 39.66 -27.48 55.45
N VAL A 2 38.66 -26.73 54.98
CA VAL A 2 38.49 -25.27 54.79
C VAL A 2 37.51 -25.12 53.60
N PRO A 3 36.50 -24.24 53.71
CA PRO A 3 35.16 -24.45 53.16
C PRO A 3 34.90 -23.83 51.78
N MET A 4 33.75 -24.24 51.24
CA MET A 4 32.93 -23.57 50.23
C MET A 4 32.49 -22.18 50.76
N GLU A 5 32.75 -21.10 50.03
CA GLU A 5 32.10 -19.76 50.08
C GLU A 5 32.93 -18.82 49.19
N GLU A 6 32.46 -17.89 48.37
CA GLU A 6 31.18 -17.51 47.78
C GLU A 6 31.56 -16.57 46.60
N LEU A 7 30.85 -16.65 45.46
CA LEU A 7 30.97 -15.67 44.38
C LEU A 7 30.24 -14.38 44.80
N PRO A 8 30.77 -13.18 44.51
CA PRO A 8 30.12 -11.94 44.89
C PRO A 8 28.79 -11.74 44.16
N GLU A 9 27.76 -11.38 44.94
CA GLU A 9 26.39 -11.13 44.51
C GLU A 9 26.31 -9.97 43.51
N LEU A 10 25.50 -10.16 42.47
CA LEU A 10 25.10 -9.11 41.53
C LEU A 10 24.12 -8.14 42.23
N PRO A 11 24.23 -6.83 42.00
CA PRO A 11 23.31 -5.87 42.59
C PRO A 11 21.88 -6.09 42.07
N GLU A 12 20.97 -6.21 43.04
CA GLU A 12 19.54 -6.30 42.86
C GLU A 12 18.96 -5.02 42.23
N SER A 13 17.77 -5.21 41.64
CA SER A 13 16.77 -4.19 41.29
C SER A 13 16.89 -3.48 39.93
N LEU A 14 16.71 -4.27 38.85
CA LEU A 14 15.73 -3.90 37.83
C LEU A 14 14.34 -3.92 38.48
N LYS A 15 13.82 -2.74 38.84
CA LYS A 15 12.43 -2.54 39.26
C LYS A 15 11.86 -1.35 38.51
N ASP A 16 11.58 -1.54 37.23
CA ASP A 16 10.49 -0.86 36.54
C ASP A 16 10.00 -1.83 35.48
N GLY A 17 8.76 -2.30 35.67
CA GLY A 17 8.13 -3.29 34.80
C GLY A 17 8.06 -2.77 33.37
N CYS A 18 8.82 -3.39 32.48
CA CYS A 18 8.65 -3.20 31.05
C CYS A 18 7.25 -3.70 30.68
N PRO A 19 6.37 -2.85 30.12
CA PRO A 19 5.04 -3.27 29.68
C PRO A 19 5.14 -4.39 28.64
N PRO A 20 4.11 -5.26 28.55
CA PRO A 20 4.12 -6.37 27.61
C PRO A 20 4.22 -5.87 26.16
N SER A 21 4.89 -6.69 25.34
CA SER A 21 4.91 -6.76 23.87
C SER A 21 5.73 -5.73 23.06
N VAL A 22 7.07 -5.90 23.04
CA VAL A 22 7.96 -5.40 21.96
C VAL A 22 8.07 -6.43 20.79
N LEU A 23 7.26 -7.51 20.83
CA LEU A 23 7.21 -8.56 19.81
C LEU A 23 5.93 -8.52 18.95
N ASP A 24 5.10 -7.47 19.08
CA ASP A 24 3.87 -7.30 18.29
C ASP A 24 3.96 -6.23 17.18
N GLU A 25 5.08 -5.51 17.03
CA GLU A 25 5.17 -4.40 16.07
C GLU A 25 5.58 -4.80 14.64
N ILE A 26 5.63 -6.11 14.31
CA ILE A 26 6.10 -6.58 12.99
C ILE A 26 5.02 -7.31 12.16
N THR A 27 3.79 -7.51 12.67
CA THR A 27 2.82 -8.37 11.95
C THR A 27 1.37 -7.88 11.91
N GLN A 28 1.16 -6.58 11.69
CA GLN A 28 -0.08 -6.11 11.07
C GLN A 28 0.26 -4.94 10.15
N PHE A 29 0.15 -5.13 8.83
CA PHE A 29 0.01 -4.00 7.92
C PHE A 29 -1.48 -3.69 7.80
N PRO A 30 -2.10 -2.88 8.68
CA PRO A 30 -3.43 -2.40 8.41
C PRO A 30 -3.33 -1.50 7.18
N PHE A 31 -4.23 -1.70 6.22
CA PHE A 31 -4.44 -0.67 5.21
C PHE A 31 -4.85 0.61 5.92
N ILE A 32 -4.45 1.76 5.37
CA ILE A 32 -4.90 3.06 5.84
C ILE A 32 -6.43 3.15 5.82
N ASP A 33 -6.97 3.95 6.73
CA ASP A 33 -8.37 4.32 6.68
C ASP A 33 -8.62 5.21 5.47
N LEU A 34 -9.61 4.81 4.67
CA LEU A 34 -10.03 5.51 3.48
C LEU A 34 -11.31 6.30 3.78
N PRO A 35 -11.45 7.53 3.27
CA PRO A 35 -12.71 8.26 3.36
C PRO A 35 -13.86 7.46 2.72
N ASP A 36 -15.05 7.53 3.32
CA ASP A 36 -16.24 6.88 2.77
C ASP A 36 -16.62 7.46 1.39
N ALA A 37 -16.52 8.79 1.23
CA ALA A 37 -16.79 9.44 -0.05
C ALA A 37 -15.56 9.44 -0.96
N TYR A 38 -15.70 8.94 -2.19
CA TYR A 38 -14.62 8.94 -3.17
C TYR A 38 -14.08 10.35 -3.46
N LEU A 39 -14.94 11.37 -3.48
CA LEU A 39 -14.51 12.73 -3.74
C LEU A 39 -13.66 13.33 -2.63
N ASP A 40 -13.90 12.94 -1.38
CA ASP A 40 -13.11 13.44 -0.27
C ASP A 40 -11.71 12.83 -0.33
N LEU A 41 -11.60 11.55 -0.68
CA LEU A 41 -10.34 10.92 -1.06
C LEU A 41 -9.63 11.70 -2.19
N VAL A 42 -10.31 11.97 -3.31
CA VAL A 42 -9.69 12.69 -4.44
C VAL A 42 -9.21 14.09 -4.03
N LYS A 43 -10.01 14.84 -3.25
CA LYS A 43 -9.64 16.15 -2.74
C LYS A 43 -8.41 16.08 -1.84
N ASP A 44 -8.33 15.08 -0.97
CA ASP A 44 -7.24 14.93 -0.02
C ASP A 44 -5.94 14.51 -0.70
N VAL A 45 -6.01 13.58 -1.65
CA VAL A 45 -4.86 13.16 -2.45
C VAL A 45 -4.31 14.33 -3.28
N ARG A 46 -5.18 15.15 -3.89
CA ARG A 46 -4.76 16.30 -4.70
C ARG A 46 -3.99 17.37 -3.92
N LYS A 47 -4.21 17.46 -2.59
CA LYS A 47 -3.55 18.44 -1.71
C LYS A 47 -2.19 17.97 -1.19
N LYS A 48 -1.78 16.75 -1.48
CA LYS A 48 -0.55 16.16 -0.94
C LYS A 48 0.52 16.04 -2.04
N PRO A 49 1.78 16.45 -1.77
CA PRO A 49 2.88 16.28 -2.71
C PRO A 49 3.38 14.83 -2.72
N CYS A 50 4.04 14.44 -3.79
CA CYS A 50 4.76 13.17 -3.90
C CYS A 50 5.87 13.09 -2.85
N THR A 51 6.01 11.96 -2.15
CA THR A 51 7.04 11.79 -1.11
C THR A 51 8.46 11.75 -1.66
N ALA A 52 8.63 11.31 -2.92
CA ALA A 52 9.92 11.23 -3.58
C ALA A 52 10.38 12.56 -4.20
N CYS A 53 9.58 13.18 -5.08
CA CYS A 53 10.00 14.40 -5.78
C CYS A 53 9.52 15.70 -5.13
N ARG A 54 8.71 15.62 -4.07
CA ARG A 54 8.12 16.77 -3.33
C ARG A 54 7.27 17.72 -4.18
N LYS A 55 6.91 17.32 -5.41
CA LYS A 55 5.99 18.05 -6.30
C LYS A 55 4.59 17.46 -6.24
N PHE A 56 3.58 18.23 -6.61
CA PHE A 56 2.22 17.72 -6.78
C PHE A 56 2.14 16.84 -8.03
N PRO A 57 1.84 15.53 -7.89
CA PRO A 57 1.78 14.62 -9.02
C PRO A 57 0.59 14.96 -9.92
N ALA A 58 0.81 14.97 -11.24
CA ALA A 58 -0.25 15.05 -12.22
C ALA A 58 -1.14 13.79 -12.20
N GLU A 59 -0.51 12.62 -11.98
CA GLU A 59 -1.17 11.35 -11.77
C GLU A 59 -0.70 10.79 -10.41
N PRO A 60 -1.43 11.04 -9.31
CA PRO A 60 -1.10 10.50 -8.00
C PRO A 60 -1.42 9.02 -7.91
N ALA A 61 -0.58 8.29 -7.19
CA ALA A 61 -0.83 6.93 -6.72
C ALA A 61 -0.73 6.91 -5.19
N LEU A 62 -1.83 6.55 -4.50
CA LEU A 62 -1.90 6.50 -3.04
C LEU A 62 -1.59 5.08 -2.55
N CYS A 63 -0.53 4.88 -1.79
CA CYS A 63 -0.20 3.59 -1.20
C CYS A 63 -1.23 3.23 -0.12
N LEU A 64 -1.92 2.10 -0.27
CA LEU A 64 -2.92 1.65 0.70
C LEU A 64 -2.31 1.15 2.01
N LEU A 65 -1.00 0.90 2.05
CA LEU A 65 -0.31 0.38 3.21
C LEU A 65 0.15 1.48 4.16
N CYS A 66 0.84 2.49 3.63
CA CYS A 66 1.43 3.57 4.42
C CYS A 66 0.75 4.93 4.23
N GLY A 67 -0.13 5.06 3.22
CA GLY A 67 -0.83 6.33 2.92
C GLY A 67 0.02 7.38 2.23
N GLU A 68 1.26 7.07 1.85
CA GLU A 68 2.08 7.96 1.04
C GLU A 68 1.55 8.09 -0.38
N ILE A 69 1.83 9.24 -0.99
CA ILE A 69 1.48 9.53 -2.39
C ILE A 69 2.75 9.56 -3.21
N VAL A 70 2.72 8.84 -4.33
CA VAL A 70 3.82 8.79 -5.29
C VAL A 70 3.33 9.14 -6.69
N CYS A 71 4.24 9.57 -7.56
CA CYS A 71 3.92 9.83 -8.96
C CYS A 71 3.70 8.52 -9.71
N LEU A 72 2.60 8.40 -10.43
CA LEU A 72 2.42 7.38 -11.45
C LEU A 72 3.08 7.86 -12.75
N GLY A 73 4.04 7.13 -13.31
CA GLY A 73 4.47 7.34 -14.71
C GLY A 73 5.36 8.53 -15.00
N SER A 74 5.63 9.39 -14.01
CA SER A 74 6.37 10.62 -14.23
C SER A 74 7.85 10.33 -14.45
N ARG A 75 8.37 10.65 -15.66
CA ARG A 75 9.82 10.56 -15.98
C ARG A 75 10.69 11.35 -14.99
N ALA A 76 10.17 12.47 -14.48
CA ALA A 76 10.87 13.32 -13.52
C ALA A 76 10.94 12.73 -12.10
N CYS A 77 10.26 11.60 -11.84
CA CYS A 77 10.20 10.93 -10.55
C CYS A 77 10.54 9.44 -10.69
N ARG A 78 11.42 9.07 -11.62
CA ARG A 78 11.89 7.68 -11.73
C ARG A 78 12.83 7.34 -10.58
N GLY A 79 12.87 6.06 -10.22
CA GLY A 79 13.80 5.55 -9.22
C GLY A 79 15.27 5.79 -9.61
N GLN A 80 16.18 5.58 -8.66
CA GLN A 80 17.62 5.89 -8.81
C GLN A 80 18.29 5.25 -10.04
N ASN A 81 17.75 4.14 -10.54
CA ASN A 81 18.27 3.42 -11.69
C ASN A 81 17.55 3.73 -13.02
N GLU A 82 16.59 4.67 -13.05
CA GLU A 82 15.75 5.07 -14.21
C GLU A 82 14.95 3.96 -14.92
N ARG A 83 15.14 2.70 -14.50
CA ARG A 83 14.52 1.48 -15.02
C ARG A 83 13.18 1.16 -14.39
N GLU A 84 12.93 1.67 -13.18
CA GLU A 84 11.71 1.40 -12.42
C GLU A 84 10.97 2.70 -12.10
N GLY A 85 9.65 2.66 -12.26
CA GLY A 85 8.76 3.71 -11.82
C GLY A 85 8.66 3.85 -10.31
N GLN A 86 8.13 4.98 -9.85
CA GLN A 86 8.14 5.33 -8.43
C GLN A 86 7.28 4.37 -7.58
N CYS A 87 6.20 3.83 -8.14
CA CYS A 87 5.35 2.85 -7.44
C CYS A 87 6.11 1.56 -7.13
N THR A 88 6.93 1.06 -8.06
CA THR A 88 7.74 -0.14 -7.86
C THR A 88 8.86 0.10 -6.86
N GLU A 89 9.56 1.23 -6.99
CA GLU A 89 10.58 1.64 -6.01
C GLU A 89 9.97 1.79 -4.61
N HIS A 90 8.80 2.41 -4.50
CA HIS A 90 8.08 2.55 -3.23
C HIS A 90 7.66 1.19 -2.68
N ALA A 91 7.14 0.28 -3.51
CA ALA A 91 6.77 -1.08 -3.07
C ALA A 91 7.98 -1.84 -2.50
N ARG A 92 9.18 -1.70 -3.10
CA ARG A 92 10.43 -2.29 -2.58
C ARG A 92 10.77 -1.79 -1.18
N ARG A 93 10.56 -0.49 -0.92
CA ARG A 93 10.85 0.14 0.38
C ARG A 93 9.77 -0.10 1.42
N CYS A 94 8.50 -0.05 1.02
CA CYS A 94 7.35 -0.08 1.94
C CYS A 94 6.96 -1.50 2.36
N ALA A 95 7.01 -2.48 1.45
CA ALA A 95 6.60 -3.85 1.73
C ALA A 95 7.34 -4.87 0.84
N SER A 96 8.68 -4.78 0.83
CA SER A 96 9.58 -5.78 0.23
C SER A 96 9.29 -6.13 -1.24
N GLY A 97 8.78 -5.17 -2.01
CA GLY A 97 8.50 -5.30 -3.44
C GLY A 97 7.05 -5.55 -3.78
N GLN A 98 6.18 -5.69 -2.78
CA GLN A 98 4.73 -5.80 -2.95
C GLN A 98 4.03 -4.50 -2.53
N GLY A 99 2.96 -4.12 -3.21
CA GLY A 99 2.20 -2.92 -2.85
C GLY A 99 0.88 -2.81 -3.60
N LEU A 100 -0.10 -2.18 -2.95
CA LEU A 100 -1.36 -1.78 -3.59
C LEU A 100 -1.46 -0.27 -3.57
N PHE A 101 -1.70 0.31 -4.74
CA PHE A 101 -1.82 1.75 -4.91
C PHE A 101 -3.19 2.09 -5.49
N LEU A 102 -3.94 2.94 -4.81
CA LEU A 102 -5.17 3.48 -5.35
C LEU A 102 -4.87 4.63 -6.31
N LEU A 103 -5.39 4.53 -7.53
CA LEU A 103 -5.27 5.53 -8.58
C LEU A 103 -6.57 6.36 -8.63
N PRO A 104 -6.65 7.50 -7.95
CA PRO A 104 -7.90 8.27 -7.81
C PRO A 104 -8.40 8.87 -9.14
N TYR A 105 -7.57 8.97 -10.17
CA TYR A 105 -7.99 9.47 -11.49
C TYR A 105 -8.38 8.34 -12.45
N LEU A 106 -8.08 7.09 -12.10
CA LEU A 106 -8.52 5.91 -12.86
C LEU A 106 -9.59 5.11 -12.13
N ALA A 107 -9.86 5.38 -10.85
CA ALA A 107 -10.72 4.55 -9.99
C ALA A 107 -10.33 3.07 -10.05
N GLN A 108 -9.03 2.80 -9.96
CA GLN A 108 -8.44 1.45 -10.02
C GLN A 108 -7.35 1.27 -8.97
N ILE A 109 -7.03 0.03 -8.65
CA ILE A 109 -5.87 -0.35 -7.83
C ILE A 109 -4.75 -0.79 -8.76
N LEU A 110 -3.58 -0.16 -8.66
CA LEU A 110 -2.35 -0.72 -9.20
C LEU A 110 -1.77 -1.68 -8.17
N ALA A 111 -1.82 -2.98 -8.49
CA ALA A 111 -1.16 -4.02 -7.73
C ALA A 111 0.25 -4.22 -8.26
N VAL A 112 1.24 -4.16 -7.37
CA VAL A 112 2.65 -4.30 -7.69
C VAL A 112 3.22 -5.49 -6.93
N SER A 113 3.94 -6.35 -7.66
CA SER A 113 4.84 -7.37 -7.13
C SER A 113 6.09 -7.35 -8.01
N ALA A 114 7.01 -6.45 -7.68
CA ALA A 114 8.14 -6.09 -8.52
C ALA A 114 8.86 -7.32 -9.12
N PRO A 115 9.09 -7.36 -10.44
CA PRO A 115 8.85 -6.30 -11.43
C PRO A 115 7.44 -6.29 -12.05
N ASP A 116 6.59 -7.26 -11.71
CA ASP A 116 5.26 -7.43 -12.30
C ASP A 116 4.25 -6.47 -11.66
N CYS A 117 3.28 -6.01 -12.46
CA CYS A 117 2.15 -5.24 -11.96
C CYS A 117 0.90 -5.49 -12.80
N CYS A 118 -0.27 -5.15 -12.26
CA CYS A 118 -1.54 -5.15 -12.98
C CYS A 118 -2.53 -4.16 -12.35
N LEU A 119 -3.62 -3.88 -13.07
CA LEU A 119 -4.71 -3.04 -12.58
C LEU A 119 -5.87 -3.91 -12.11
N TRP A 120 -6.35 -3.65 -10.90
CA TRP A 120 -7.53 -4.25 -10.31
C TRP A 120 -8.62 -3.20 -10.08
N ASP A 121 -9.82 -3.69 -9.78
CA ASP A 121 -10.94 -2.85 -9.40
C ASP A 121 -10.70 -2.15 -8.07
N CYS A 122 -11.12 -0.89 -7.97
CA CYS A 122 -11.04 -0.15 -6.72
C CYS A 122 -12.14 -0.58 -5.72
N PRO A 123 -11.97 -0.30 -4.42
CA PRO A 123 -12.99 -0.60 -3.41
C PRO A 123 -14.15 0.40 -3.41
N TYR A 124 -14.23 1.32 -4.39
CA TYR A 124 -15.30 2.31 -4.46
C TYR A 124 -16.32 1.94 -5.52
N VAL A 125 -17.59 1.94 -5.13
CA VAL A 125 -18.73 1.57 -5.98
C VAL A 125 -19.80 2.63 -5.94
N ASP A 126 -20.62 2.71 -6.98
CA ASP A 126 -21.82 3.55 -6.94
C ASP A 126 -22.94 2.95 -6.07
N ARG A 127 -24.08 3.66 -6.01
CA ARG A 127 -25.26 3.25 -5.23
C ARG A 127 -25.80 1.88 -5.63
N ASN A 128 -25.49 1.40 -6.83
CA ASN A 128 -25.93 0.13 -7.38
C ASN A 128 -24.88 -0.97 -7.18
N GLY A 129 -23.74 -0.67 -6.55
CA GLY A 129 -22.63 -1.60 -6.37
C GLY A 129 -21.77 -1.77 -7.62
N GLU A 130 -21.96 -0.94 -8.64
CA GLU A 130 -21.20 -1.01 -9.88
C GLU A 130 -19.88 -0.24 -9.78
N LEU A 131 -18.87 -0.79 -10.44
CA LEU A 131 -17.55 -0.17 -10.60
C LEU A 131 -17.55 0.80 -11.78
N ASN A 132 -16.63 1.76 -11.77
CA ASN A 132 -16.44 2.69 -12.88
C ASN A 132 -14.94 2.86 -13.21
N PRO A 133 -14.29 1.80 -13.72
CA PRO A 133 -12.86 1.85 -14.07
C PRO A 133 -12.63 2.91 -15.15
N HIS A 134 -11.50 3.61 -15.05
CA HIS A 134 -11.12 4.75 -15.87
C HIS A 134 -12.13 5.91 -15.88
N LEU A 135 -13.00 5.97 -14.86
CA LEU A 135 -14.01 7.02 -14.71
C LEU A 135 -14.88 7.24 -15.96
N LYS A 136 -15.26 6.16 -16.67
CA LYS A 136 -16.06 6.22 -17.90
C LYS A 136 -17.40 6.96 -17.72
N ARG A 137 -18.00 6.88 -16.53
CA ARG A 137 -19.21 7.61 -16.14
C ARG A 137 -18.86 8.86 -15.30
N PRO A 138 -19.54 10.00 -15.50
CA PRO A 138 -19.21 11.27 -14.82
C PRO A 138 -19.61 11.33 -13.32
N CYS A 139 -20.38 10.37 -12.81
CA CYS A 139 -21.00 10.43 -11.48
C CYS A 139 -20.09 10.01 -10.30
N MET A 140 -18.87 10.52 -10.23
CA MET A 140 -17.92 10.25 -9.12
C MET A 140 -18.48 10.63 -7.73
N MET A 141 -19.41 11.61 -7.68
CA MET A 141 -20.06 12.07 -6.44
C MET A 141 -20.81 10.94 -5.70
N HIS A 142 -21.16 9.87 -6.39
CA HIS A 142 -21.96 8.79 -5.84
C HIS A 142 -21.15 7.58 -5.40
N PHE A 143 -19.82 7.63 -5.57
CA PHE A 143 -18.97 6.50 -5.23
C PHE A 143 -18.66 6.48 -3.74
N ARG A 144 -18.96 5.35 -3.12
CA ARG A 144 -18.81 5.08 -1.69
C ARG A 144 -17.85 3.92 -1.49
N LEU A 145 -17.14 3.94 -0.37
CA LEU A 145 -16.22 2.89 0.00
C LEU A 145 -17.00 1.62 0.37
N ASP A 146 -16.75 0.54 -0.36
CA ASP A 146 -17.26 -0.78 -0.05
C ASP A 146 -16.26 -1.51 0.87
N GLN A 147 -16.66 -1.69 2.12
CA GLN A 147 -15.80 -2.32 3.14
C GLN A 147 -15.50 -3.79 2.81
N GLN A 148 -16.40 -4.50 2.14
CA GLN A 148 -16.21 -5.90 1.78
C GLN A 148 -15.13 -6.06 0.69
N ARG A 149 -15.11 -5.16 -0.30
CA ARG A 149 -14.05 -5.10 -1.31
C ARG A 149 -12.72 -4.70 -0.71
N LEU A 150 -12.69 -3.70 0.17
CA LEU A 150 -11.47 -3.31 0.87
C LEU A 150 -10.92 -4.46 1.73
N ALA A 151 -11.78 -5.18 2.44
CA ALA A 151 -11.41 -6.35 3.23
C ALA A 151 -10.85 -7.48 2.34
N SER A 152 -11.46 -7.72 1.18
CA SER A 152 -10.96 -8.69 0.19
C SER A 152 -9.54 -8.33 -0.29
N LEU A 153 -9.31 -7.06 -0.66
CA LEU A 153 -7.97 -6.57 -1.05
C LEU A 153 -6.94 -6.75 0.08
N ARG A 154 -7.34 -6.43 1.31
CA ARG A 154 -6.48 -6.61 2.50
C ARG A 154 -6.16 -8.09 2.74
N GLN A 155 -7.12 -8.98 2.54
CA GLN A 155 -6.92 -10.42 2.67
C GLN A 155 -5.97 -10.96 1.59
N THR A 156 -6.14 -10.55 0.33
CA THR A 156 -5.23 -10.90 -0.78
C THR A 156 -3.80 -10.45 -0.49
N PHE A 157 -3.61 -9.23 0.04
CA PHE A 157 -2.30 -8.74 0.45
C PHE A 157 -1.71 -9.58 1.58
N THR A 158 -2.46 -9.79 2.66
CA THR A 158 -1.99 -10.46 3.88
C THR A 158 -1.65 -11.93 3.64
N ARG A 159 -2.37 -12.61 2.74
CA ARG A 159 -2.11 -14.01 2.36
C ARG A 159 -0.93 -14.17 1.40
N SER A 160 -0.12 -13.12 1.21
CA SER A 160 1.02 -13.05 0.28
C SER A 160 0.69 -13.54 -1.14
N SER A 161 -0.58 -13.43 -1.53
CA SER A 161 -1.11 -14.04 -2.76
C SER A 161 -1.06 -13.06 -3.94
N ILE A 162 -0.71 -11.79 -3.71
CA ILE A 162 -0.63 -10.73 -4.72
C ILE A 162 0.16 -11.15 -5.95
N ARG A 163 1.36 -11.72 -5.79
CA ARG A 163 2.19 -12.11 -6.94
C ARG A 163 1.47 -13.13 -7.84
N ARG A 164 0.83 -14.13 -7.22
CA ARG A 164 0.06 -15.15 -7.93
C ARG A 164 -1.16 -14.53 -8.62
N GLU A 165 -1.88 -13.66 -7.93
CA GLU A 165 -3.05 -13.00 -8.51
C GLU A 165 -2.69 -12.08 -9.67
N ILE A 166 -1.59 -11.31 -9.57
CA ILE A 166 -1.07 -10.50 -10.68
C ILE A 166 -0.75 -11.39 -11.89
N PHE A 167 -0.05 -12.51 -11.67
CA PHE A 167 0.27 -13.46 -12.74
C PHE A 167 -0.98 -13.99 -13.44
N LEU A 168 -1.96 -14.50 -12.66
CA LEU A 168 -3.21 -15.04 -13.21
C LEU A 168 -4.05 -13.97 -13.91
N TYR A 169 -4.10 -12.75 -13.37
CA TYR A 169 -4.81 -11.65 -13.97
C TYR A 169 -4.19 -11.25 -15.32
N ASN A 170 -2.86 -11.15 -15.38
CA ASN A 170 -2.14 -10.81 -16.60
C ASN A 170 -2.27 -11.90 -17.66
N GLU A 171 -2.22 -13.18 -17.27
CA GLU A 171 -2.46 -14.31 -18.20
C GLU A 171 -3.88 -14.28 -18.78
N LYS A 172 -4.88 -13.98 -17.94
CA LYS A 172 -6.29 -13.93 -18.36
C LYS A 172 -6.63 -12.73 -19.25
N THR A 173 -6.08 -11.56 -18.94
CA THR A 173 -6.47 -10.30 -19.59
C THR A 173 -5.54 -9.89 -20.72
N GLY A 174 -4.32 -10.42 -20.77
CA GLY A 174 -3.27 -9.97 -21.70
C GLY A 174 -2.85 -8.51 -21.47
N GLN A 175 -3.33 -7.85 -20.41
CA GLN A 175 -3.00 -6.46 -20.09
C GLN A 175 -1.68 -6.40 -19.33
N TYR A 176 -0.60 -6.72 -20.03
CA TYR A 176 0.73 -6.57 -19.49
C TYR A 176 1.09 -5.09 -19.43
N ILE A 177 1.18 -4.52 -18.24
CA ILE A 177 1.65 -3.15 -18.06
C ILE A 177 3.18 -3.23 -18.07
N PRO A 178 3.86 -2.76 -19.14
CA PRO A 178 5.31 -2.86 -19.23
C PRO A 178 5.95 -2.13 -18.05
N GLN A 179 6.98 -2.76 -17.47
CA GLN A 179 7.75 -2.33 -16.30
C GLN A 179 7.42 -0.91 -15.84
N ALA A 180 6.43 -0.84 -14.95
CA ALA A 180 6.11 0.27 -14.09
C ALA A 180 6.29 1.68 -14.69
N LEU A 181 5.15 2.30 -15.02
CA LEU A 181 4.95 3.74 -14.77
C LEU A 181 5.72 4.20 -13.52
#